data_AF-A0A5M9ZH21-F1
#
_entry.id   AF-A0A5M9ZH21-F1
#
_cell.length_a   1.000
_cell.length_b   1.000
_cell.length_c   1.000
_cell.angle_alpha   90.00
_cell.angle_beta   90.00
_cell.angle_gamma   90.00
#
_symmetry.space_group_name_H-M   'P 1'
#
loop_
_entity.id
_entity.type
_entity.pdbx_description
1 polymer ?
#
loop_
_entity_poly.entity_id
_entity_poly.type
_entity_poly.pdbx_seq_one_letter_code
_entity_poly.pdbx_strand_id
1 'polypeptide(L)'
;MRTLTDISPYRLGDPTLADANGREVGGMLGLKSRPAWLHILPCTPIPVFEPAAAYPEATRTVGLFHLPFAYLPGEVWMRRPAERYGAYAMRLIVAMDALGLLAAGDGEVWFAPIPGAPDDPGAAGEFAASMDGEGGGSGFDVTAEEIQGRADDLWTGGYPIEEQLVFSRQLAYLSMRGSAVLAAQRAIALADGDDPEARAHSVEILKAARGAYGDLFAPDMTPDGVRKWAIDNKGTAFDLLDQLAGVGLESQATADAAREVFGEL
;
A
#
# COMPACT_ATOMS: atom_id res chain seq x y z
N MET A 1 -17.31 -19.66 4.77
CA MET A 1 -16.00 -19.95 4.16
C MET A 1 -14.97 -19.02 4.77
N ARG A 2 -13.72 -19.46 4.98
CA ARG A 2 -12.65 -18.59 5.54
C ARG A 2 -12.08 -17.67 4.44
N THR A 3 -11.48 -16.56 4.86
CA THR A 3 -10.64 -15.70 4.02
C THR A 3 -9.26 -15.55 4.67
N LEU A 4 -8.27 -15.18 3.88
CA LEU A 4 -7.06 -14.58 4.44
C LEU A 4 -7.43 -13.24 5.09
N THR A 5 -6.90 -12.98 6.28
CA THR A 5 -6.98 -11.64 6.87
C THR A 5 -6.13 -10.68 6.02
N ASP A 6 -6.69 -9.53 5.65
CA ASP A 6 -6.07 -8.53 4.75
C ASP A 6 -5.07 -7.62 5.48
N ILE A 7 -4.25 -8.19 6.36
CA ILE A 7 -3.21 -7.47 7.09
C ILE A 7 -1.90 -7.60 6.31
N SER A 8 -1.83 -7.00 5.13
CA SER A 8 -0.59 -6.96 4.35
C SER A 8 -0.50 -5.68 3.54
N PRO A 9 0.63 -4.96 3.59
CA PRO A 9 0.83 -3.80 2.74
C PRO A 9 1.18 -4.20 1.30
N TYR A 10 1.42 -5.49 1.02
CA TYR A 10 1.93 -5.98 -0.26
C TYR A 10 0.90 -6.70 -1.14
N ARG A 11 -0.28 -6.98 -0.60
CA ARG A 11 -1.39 -7.61 -1.30
C ARG A 11 -2.71 -7.08 -0.74
N LEU A 12 -3.78 -7.18 -1.53
CA LEU A 12 -5.09 -6.72 -1.08
C LEU A 12 -6.22 -7.56 -1.69
N GLY A 13 -6.96 -8.27 -0.83
CA GLY A 13 -8.16 -9.00 -1.24
C GLY A 13 -9.39 -8.10 -1.44
N ASP A 14 -9.34 -6.83 -1.02
CA ASP A 14 -10.45 -5.89 -1.15
C ASP A 14 -10.00 -4.58 -1.80
N PRO A 15 -10.09 -4.45 -3.13
CA PRO A 15 -9.66 -3.25 -3.84
C PRO A 15 -10.41 -1.98 -3.43
N THR A 16 -11.59 -2.09 -2.79
CA THR A 16 -12.35 -0.92 -2.35
C THR A 16 -11.64 -0.18 -1.22
N LEU A 17 -10.83 -0.88 -0.42
CA LEU A 17 -10.03 -0.29 0.65
C LEU A 17 -8.95 0.64 0.10
N ALA A 18 -8.26 0.25 -0.99
CA ALA A 18 -7.24 1.10 -1.60
C ALA A 18 -7.82 2.47 -2.02
N ASP A 19 -9.01 2.48 -2.65
CA ASP A 19 -9.68 3.72 -3.06
C ASP A 19 -10.21 4.54 -1.87
N ALA A 20 -10.67 3.90 -0.80
CA ALA A 20 -11.06 4.60 0.44
C ALA A 20 -9.84 5.30 1.07
N ASN A 21 -8.76 4.54 1.28
CA ASN A 21 -7.51 5.00 1.85
C ASN A 21 -6.88 6.13 1.02
N GLY A 22 -6.94 6.00 -0.30
CA GLY A 22 -6.47 7.03 -1.20
C GLY A 22 -7.25 8.33 -1.11
N ARG A 23 -8.57 8.27 -0.86
CA ARG A 23 -9.38 9.47 -0.59
C ARG A 23 -9.03 10.11 0.76
N GLU A 24 -8.75 9.29 1.77
CA GLU A 24 -8.31 9.78 3.07
C GLU A 24 -6.98 10.54 2.97
N VAL A 25 -5.96 9.94 2.35
CA VAL A 25 -4.67 10.62 2.10
C VAL A 25 -4.87 11.86 1.23
N GLY A 26 -5.72 11.79 0.19
CA GLY A 26 -6.09 12.96 -0.60
C GLY A 26 -6.67 14.11 0.24
N GLY A 27 -7.54 13.79 1.21
CA GLY A 27 -8.09 14.75 2.16
C GLY A 27 -7.03 15.37 3.08
N MET A 28 -6.09 14.55 3.58
CA MET A 28 -4.93 15.02 4.36
C MET A 28 -4.02 15.95 3.55
N LEU A 29 -4.03 15.86 2.23
CA LEU A 29 -3.28 16.76 1.33
C LEU A 29 -4.12 17.98 0.88
N GLY A 30 -5.33 18.14 1.43
CA GLY A 30 -6.22 19.26 1.10
C GLY A 30 -6.88 19.15 -0.28
N LEU A 31 -6.93 17.95 -0.85
CA LEU A 31 -7.39 17.74 -2.23
C LEU A 31 -8.83 17.28 -2.28
N LYS A 32 -9.56 17.83 -3.27
CA LYS A 32 -10.95 17.44 -3.57
C LYS A 32 -11.03 16.31 -4.60
N SER A 33 -9.96 16.07 -5.34
CA SER A 33 -9.87 15.04 -6.38
C SER A 33 -8.49 14.39 -6.36
N ARG A 34 -8.41 13.15 -6.86
CA ARG A 34 -7.15 12.38 -6.91
C ARG A 34 -6.20 13.03 -7.93
N PRO A 35 -5.03 13.53 -7.49
CA PRO A 35 -4.03 14.09 -8.39
C PRO A 35 -3.22 12.97 -9.05
N ALA A 36 -2.56 13.28 -10.17
CA ALA A 36 -1.73 12.31 -10.90
C ALA A 36 -0.50 11.82 -10.12
N TRP A 37 -0.07 12.57 -9.11
CA TRP A 37 1.07 12.25 -8.26
C TRP A 37 0.69 11.41 -7.03
N LEU A 38 -0.60 11.12 -6.78
CA LEU A 38 -1.07 10.21 -5.73
C LEU A 38 -1.43 8.86 -6.35
N HIS A 39 -0.61 7.87 -6.03
CA HIS A 39 -0.68 6.50 -6.50
C HIS A 39 -1.44 5.64 -5.52
N ILE A 40 -2.52 5.06 -6.02
CA ILE A 40 -3.37 4.09 -5.33
C ILE A 40 -3.38 2.88 -6.25
N LEU A 41 -2.78 1.79 -5.78
CA LEU A 41 -2.78 0.53 -6.51
C LEU A 41 -3.82 -0.38 -5.87
N PRO A 42 -4.64 -1.09 -6.65
CA PRO A 42 -5.66 -1.98 -6.10
C PRO A 42 -5.09 -3.19 -5.36
N CYS A 43 -3.78 -3.44 -5.49
CA CYS A 43 -3.07 -4.55 -4.86
C CYS A 43 -2.42 -4.20 -3.51
N THR A 44 -2.52 -2.97 -3.05
CA THR A 44 -2.02 -2.56 -1.73
C THR A 44 -2.98 -1.56 -1.09
N PRO A 45 -3.24 -1.67 0.22
CA PRO A 45 -4.07 -0.72 0.93
C PRO A 45 -3.36 0.62 1.17
N ILE A 46 -2.05 0.73 0.95
CA ILE A 46 -1.24 1.92 1.28
C ILE A 46 -1.14 2.86 0.08
N PRO A 47 -1.75 4.07 0.13
CA PRO A 47 -1.57 5.08 -0.90
C PRO A 47 -0.16 5.67 -0.84
N VAL A 48 0.43 6.02 -1.98
CA VAL A 48 1.78 6.61 -2.03
C VAL A 48 1.76 7.84 -2.91
N PHE A 49 2.38 8.94 -2.48
CA PHE A 49 2.50 10.14 -3.31
C PHE A 49 3.95 10.52 -3.63
N GLU A 50 4.12 11.19 -4.77
CA GLU A 50 5.41 11.72 -5.22
C GLU A 50 5.83 12.98 -4.47
N PRO A 51 7.13 13.32 -4.42
CA PRO A 51 7.64 14.53 -3.78
C PRO A 51 6.90 15.83 -4.15
N ALA A 52 6.40 15.92 -5.39
CA ALA A 52 5.63 17.07 -5.87
C ALA A 52 4.38 17.40 -5.04
N ALA A 53 3.84 16.44 -4.28
CA ALA A 53 2.74 16.64 -3.35
C ALA A 53 3.07 17.55 -2.17
N ALA A 54 4.36 17.67 -1.84
CA ALA A 54 4.84 18.31 -0.62
C ALA A 54 5.85 19.44 -0.89
N TYR A 55 6.06 19.79 -2.16
CA TYR A 55 6.86 20.95 -2.54
C TYR A 55 6.25 22.26 -2.01
N PRO A 56 7.04 23.33 -1.88
CA PRO A 56 6.57 24.62 -1.37
C PRO A 56 5.36 25.18 -2.13
N GLU A 57 5.26 24.90 -3.43
CA GLU A 57 4.16 25.35 -4.29
C GLU A 57 2.86 24.55 -4.10
N ALA A 58 2.91 23.41 -3.41
CA ALA A 58 1.74 22.57 -3.15
C ALA A 58 0.95 23.06 -1.93
N THR A 59 -0.32 22.66 -1.87
CA THR A 59 -1.11 22.83 -0.64
C THR A 59 -0.59 21.84 0.41
N ARG A 60 -0.18 22.35 1.56
CA ARG A 60 0.31 21.55 2.69
C ARG A 60 -0.62 21.78 3.87
N THR A 61 -1.31 20.72 4.30
CA THR A 61 -2.14 20.76 5.51
C THR A 61 -1.39 20.12 6.67
N VAL A 62 -1.89 20.31 7.89
CA VAL A 62 -1.39 19.61 9.09
C VAL A 62 -1.28 18.10 8.84
N GLY A 63 -2.27 17.51 8.14
CA GLY A 63 -2.32 16.08 7.83
C GLY A 63 -1.12 15.55 7.03
N LEU A 64 -0.46 16.38 6.21
CA LEU A 64 0.76 15.98 5.48
C LEU A 64 1.86 15.54 6.45
N PHE A 65 2.02 16.25 7.57
CA PHE A 65 3.11 16.03 8.52
C PHE A 65 2.86 14.84 9.45
N HIS A 66 1.66 14.26 9.43
CA HIS A 66 1.37 12.96 10.04
C HIS A 66 1.70 11.77 9.13
N LEU A 67 2.07 12.03 7.87
CA LEU A 67 2.47 11.00 6.92
C LEU A 67 4.01 10.91 6.86
N PRO A 68 4.59 9.72 6.60
CA PRO A 68 6.04 9.52 6.68
C PRO A 68 6.81 10.22 5.57
N PHE A 69 6.17 10.53 4.43
CA PHE A 69 6.84 10.87 3.18
C PHE A 69 7.79 12.06 3.28
N ALA A 70 7.39 13.13 3.98
CA ALA A 70 8.18 14.36 4.10
C ALA A 70 9.50 14.15 4.86
N TYR A 71 9.60 13.07 5.64
CA TYR A 71 10.76 12.75 6.47
C TYR A 71 11.62 11.62 5.88
N LEU A 72 11.22 11.04 4.75
CA LEU A 72 11.99 9.98 4.10
C LEU A 72 13.28 10.54 3.50
N PRO A 73 14.39 9.78 3.53
CA PRO A 73 15.60 10.15 2.79
C PRO A 73 15.27 10.40 1.31
N GLY A 74 15.84 11.46 0.74
CA GLY A 74 15.54 11.85 -0.64
C GLY A 74 15.79 10.73 -1.66
N GLU A 75 16.83 9.93 -1.46
CA GLU A 75 17.15 8.79 -2.33
C GLU A 75 16.08 7.67 -2.32
N VAL A 76 15.38 7.53 -1.20
CA VAL A 76 14.25 6.61 -1.02
C VAL A 76 13.00 7.21 -1.66
N TRP A 77 12.70 8.48 -1.39
CA TRP A 77 11.44 9.09 -1.82
C TRP A 77 11.37 9.43 -3.31
N MET A 78 12.49 9.81 -3.93
CA MET A 78 12.50 10.21 -5.34
C MET A 78 12.11 9.07 -6.28
N ARG A 79 11.28 9.38 -7.28
CA ARG A 79 10.97 8.47 -8.39
C ARG A 79 12.05 8.55 -9.47
N ARG A 80 12.50 7.39 -9.98
CA ARG A 80 13.56 7.32 -10.99
C ARG A 80 13.00 7.40 -12.42
N PRO A 81 13.81 7.82 -13.42
CA PRO A 81 13.44 7.70 -14.82
C PRO A 81 13.05 6.26 -15.19
N ALA A 82 12.01 6.11 -16.02
CA ALA A 82 11.44 4.82 -16.43
C ALA A 82 10.85 3.94 -15.30
N GLU A 83 10.86 4.38 -14.05
CA GLU A 83 10.18 3.71 -12.95
C GLU A 83 8.65 3.85 -13.13
N ARG A 84 7.95 2.72 -13.24
CA ARG A 84 6.50 2.70 -13.37
C ARG A 84 5.85 3.01 -12.02
N TYR A 85 4.69 3.67 -12.03
CA TYR A 85 3.94 4.02 -10.81
C TYR A 85 3.77 2.84 -9.83
N GLY A 86 3.42 1.66 -10.35
CA GLY A 86 3.28 0.46 -9.53
C GLY A 86 4.56 0.03 -8.81
N ALA A 87 5.69 0.08 -9.52
CA ALA A 87 7.00 -0.26 -8.97
C ALA A 87 7.48 0.80 -7.97
N TYR A 88 7.21 2.07 -8.25
CA TYR A 88 7.52 3.18 -7.35
C TYR A 88 6.78 3.06 -6.01
N ALA A 89 5.45 2.89 -6.07
CA ALA A 89 4.65 2.74 -4.85
C ALA A 89 5.07 1.49 -4.06
N MET A 90 5.29 0.36 -4.71
CA MET A 90 5.76 -0.86 -4.05
C MET A 90 7.15 -0.67 -3.40
N ARG A 91 8.08 0.02 -4.09
CA ARG A 91 9.41 0.31 -3.52
C ARG A 91 9.30 1.14 -2.25
N LEU A 92 8.43 2.15 -2.26
CA LEU A 92 8.20 2.97 -1.08
C LEU A 92 7.56 2.21 0.06
N ILE A 93 6.58 1.35 -0.23
CA ILE A 93 5.95 0.51 0.79
C ILE A 93 6.99 -0.43 1.44
N VAL A 94 7.83 -1.09 0.65
CA VAL A 94 8.91 -1.95 1.16
C VAL A 94 9.90 -1.15 2.01
N ALA A 95 10.32 0.03 1.55
CA ALA A 95 11.24 0.89 2.31
C ALA A 95 10.62 1.39 3.61
N MET A 96 9.35 1.82 3.59
CA MET A 96 8.63 2.27 4.79
C MET A 96 8.44 1.14 5.79
N ASP A 97 8.12 -0.08 5.34
CA ASP A 97 8.00 -1.23 6.22
C ASP A 97 9.34 -1.54 6.91
N ALA A 98 10.43 -1.59 6.13
CA ALA A 98 11.77 -1.85 6.67
C ALA A 98 12.24 -0.77 7.66
N LEU A 99 11.79 0.48 7.51
CA LEU A 99 12.05 1.59 8.44
C LEU A 99 11.11 1.62 9.65
N GLY A 100 10.15 0.69 9.73
CA GLY A 100 9.13 0.66 10.80
C GLY A 100 8.13 1.82 10.73
N LEU A 101 7.83 2.28 9.51
CA LEU A 101 6.91 3.40 9.24
C LEU A 101 5.51 2.92 8.80
N LEU A 102 5.29 1.60 8.80
CA LEU A 102 3.98 0.99 8.66
C LEU A 102 3.57 0.33 9.97
N ALA A 103 2.27 0.36 10.26
CA ALA A 103 1.67 -0.29 11.42
C ALA A 103 0.55 -1.22 10.98
N ALA A 104 0.45 -2.37 11.64
CA ALA A 104 -0.62 -3.33 11.44
C ALA A 104 -1.43 -3.48 12.74
N GLY A 105 -2.76 -3.37 12.65
CA GLY A 105 -3.66 -3.42 13.81
C GLY A 105 -5.13 -3.47 13.38
N ASP A 106 -6.00 -4.06 14.22
CA ASP A 106 -7.45 -4.11 14.01
C ASP A 106 -7.93 -4.59 12.62
N GLY A 107 -7.15 -5.46 11.97
CA GLY A 107 -7.48 -6.00 10.65
C GLY A 107 -7.04 -5.13 9.47
N GLU A 108 -6.32 -4.05 9.73
CA GLU A 108 -5.84 -3.08 8.74
C GLU A 108 -4.32 -2.90 8.82
N VAL A 109 -3.76 -2.31 7.75
CA VAL A 109 -2.38 -1.85 7.72
C VAL A 109 -2.39 -0.39 7.26
N TRP A 110 -1.67 0.45 8.00
CA TRP A 110 -1.63 1.90 7.80
C TRP A 110 -0.23 2.47 8.05
N PHE A 111 -0.08 3.79 7.92
CA PHE A 111 1.15 4.47 8.34
C PHE A 111 1.28 4.44 9.85
N ALA A 112 2.50 4.18 10.33
CA ALA A 112 2.81 4.33 11.74
C ALA A 112 2.72 5.81 12.16
N PRO A 113 2.27 6.11 13.39
CA PRO A 113 2.26 7.48 13.88
C PRO A 113 3.65 8.11 13.83
N ILE A 114 3.74 9.32 13.31
CA ILE A 114 4.97 10.11 13.32
C ILE A 114 5.11 10.81 14.68
N PRO A 115 6.13 10.48 15.49
CA PRO A 115 6.33 11.13 16.77
C PRO A 115 6.55 12.64 16.59
N GLY A 116 5.87 13.43 17.42
CA GLY A 116 6.02 14.88 17.39
C GLY A 116 5.42 15.57 16.15
N ALA A 117 4.63 14.87 15.33
CA ALA A 117 3.87 15.50 14.26
C ALA A 117 3.03 16.69 14.81
N PRO A 118 2.96 17.80 14.07
CA PRO A 118 2.27 19.00 14.54
C PRO A 118 0.76 18.78 14.56
N ASP A 119 0.09 19.24 15.62
CA ASP A 119 -1.38 19.10 15.77
C ASP A 119 -2.15 20.39 15.39
N ASP A 120 -1.45 21.48 15.08
CA ASP A 120 -2.05 22.78 14.77
C ASP A 120 -1.37 23.50 13.58
N PRO A 121 -2.05 24.48 12.95
CA PRO A 121 -1.51 25.18 11.79
C PRO A 121 -0.24 25.99 12.04
N GLY A 122 -0.01 26.47 13.27
CA GLY A 122 1.18 27.23 13.63
C GLY A 122 2.41 26.33 13.65
N ALA A 123 2.34 25.22 14.38
CA ALA A 123 3.38 24.20 14.41
C ALA A 123 3.63 23.58 13.03
N ALA A 124 2.58 23.34 12.24
CA ALA A 124 2.71 22.87 10.86
C ALA A 124 3.44 23.89 9.96
N GLY A 125 3.30 25.19 10.24
CA GLY A 125 4.07 26.25 9.57
C GLY A 125 5.56 26.19 9.88
N GLU A 126 5.94 25.88 11.11
CA GLU A 126 7.34 25.67 11.50
C GLU A 126 7.93 24.44 10.81
N PHE A 127 7.18 23.33 10.76
CA PHE A 127 7.57 22.12 10.03
C PHE A 127 7.75 22.38 8.54
N ALA A 128 6.82 23.13 7.92
CA ALA A 128 6.91 23.52 6.53
C ALA A 128 8.16 24.36 6.24
N ALA A 129 8.46 25.36 7.09
CA ALA A 129 9.66 26.19 6.94
C ALA A 129 10.94 25.36 7.07
N SER A 130 11.00 24.41 8.00
CA SER A 130 12.13 23.47 8.14
C SER A 130 12.29 22.60 6.89
N MET A 131 11.18 22.01 6.42
CA MET A 131 11.16 21.19 5.22
C MET A 131 11.67 21.95 3.98
N ASP A 132 11.36 23.25 3.89
CA ASP A 132 11.78 24.13 2.78
C ASP A 132 13.22 24.65 2.93
N GLY A 133 13.91 24.33 4.04
CA GLY A 133 15.25 24.82 4.34
C GLY A 133 15.31 26.28 4.79
N GLU A 134 14.16 26.87 5.15
CA GLU A 134 14.03 28.25 5.64
C GLU A 134 13.99 28.33 7.17
N GLY A 135 13.71 27.21 7.84
CA GLY A 135 13.75 27.03 9.29
C GLY A 135 14.94 26.19 9.77
N GLY A 136 15.06 25.99 11.08
CA GLY A 136 16.03 25.06 11.64
C GLY A 136 15.80 24.77 13.11
N GLY A 137 16.14 23.55 13.53
CA GLY A 137 15.97 23.08 14.91
C GLY A 137 14.52 22.82 15.28
N SER A 138 13.64 22.59 14.30
CA SER A 138 12.23 22.26 14.52
C SER A 138 12.05 20.77 14.81
N GLY A 139 10.83 20.38 15.25
CA GLY A 139 10.48 18.96 15.38
C GLY A 139 10.58 18.18 14.06
N PHE A 140 10.47 18.86 12.91
CA PHE A 140 10.65 18.24 11.60
C PHE A 140 12.08 17.70 11.43
N ASP A 141 13.09 18.51 11.75
CA ASP A 141 14.50 18.13 11.56
C ASP A 141 14.84 16.93 12.44
N VAL A 142 14.37 16.92 13.69
CA VAL A 142 14.56 15.79 14.62
C VAL A 142 13.97 14.51 14.05
N THR A 143 12.72 14.54 13.58
CA THR A 143 12.07 13.37 12.99
C THR A 143 12.75 12.91 11.70
N ALA A 144 13.18 13.84 10.85
CA ALA A 144 13.91 13.52 9.63
C ALA A 144 15.29 12.89 9.92
N GLU A 145 16.02 13.42 10.91
CA GLU A 145 17.29 12.87 11.39
C GLU A 145 17.12 11.48 12.00
N GLU A 146 16.06 11.24 12.78
CA GLU A 146 15.77 9.92 13.33
C GLU A 146 15.49 8.89 12.23
N ILE A 147 14.68 9.24 11.24
CA ILE A 147 14.38 8.35 10.11
C ILE A 147 15.62 8.13 9.24
N GLN A 148 16.44 9.16 9.01
CA GLN A 148 17.73 9.03 8.34
C GLN A 148 18.66 8.09 9.11
N GLY A 149 18.74 8.20 10.44
CA GLY A 149 19.54 7.29 11.27
C GLY A 149 19.11 5.83 11.13
N ARG A 150 17.80 5.56 11.11
CA ARG A 150 17.28 4.21 10.83
C ARG A 150 17.66 3.72 9.44
N ALA A 151 17.63 4.59 8.43
CA ALA A 151 18.03 4.26 7.08
C ALA A 151 19.52 3.94 6.97
N ASP A 152 20.37 4.70 7.66
CA ASP A 152 21.82 4.49 7.69
C ASP A 152 22.19 3.18 8.40
N ASP A 153 21.48 2.84 9.48
CA ASP A 153 21.63 1.55 10.18
C ASP A 153 21.19 0.37 9.31
N LEU A 154 20.08 0.53 8.58
CA LEU A 154 19.51 -0.51 7.73
C LEU A 154 20.34 -0.74 6.46
N TRP A 155 20.84 0.33 5.85
CA TRP A 155 21.56 0.29 4.59
C TRP A 155 22.97 0.88 4.76
N THR A 156 23.87 0.09 5.35
CA THR A 156 25.25 0.47 5.74
C THR A 156 26.19 0.90 4.59
N GLY A 157 25.68 1.07 3.38
CA GLY A 157 26.39 1.59 2.20
C GLY A 157 25.55 2.57 1.36
N GLY A 158 24.47 3.10 1.93
CA GLY A 158 23.46 3.88 1.23
C GLY A 158 22.31 3.03 0.69
N TYR A 159 21.21 3.68 0.32
CA TYR A 159 20.00 2.99 -0.14
C TYR A 159 20.28 2.19 -1.43
N PRO A 160 20.04 0.87 -1.48
CA PRO A 160 20.41 0.02 -2.61
C PRO A 160 19.43 0.16 -3.79
N ILE A 161 19.39 1.36 -4.39
CA ILE A 161 18.36 1.77 -5.35
C ILE A 161 18.22 0.82 -6.55
N GLU A 162 19.32 0.36 -7.14
CA GLU A 162 19.29 -0.50 -8.34
C GLU A 162 18.63 -1.85 -8.05
N GLU A 163 18.96 -2.45 -6.91
CA GLU A 163 18.36 -3.72 -6.45
C GLU A 163 16.88 -3.53 -6.13
N GLN A 164 16.56 -2.42 -5.45
CA GLN A 164 15.19 -2.07 -5.08
C GLN A 164 14.30 -1.81 -6.28
N LEU A 165 14.81 -1.20 -7.36
CA LEU A 165 14.06 -1.00 -8.60
C LEU A 165 13.71 -2.31 -9.29
N VAL A 166 14.63 -3.29 -9.31
CA VAL A 166 14.37 -4.61 -9.89
C VAL A 166 13.36 -5.37 -9.03
N PHE A 167 13.60 -5.39 -7.73
CA PHE A 167 12.77 -6.07 -6.74
C PHE A 167 11.34 -5.55 -6.73
N SER A 168 11.15 -4.23 -6.57
CA SER A 168 9.83 -3.61 -6.48
C SER A 168 9.00 -3.79 -7.74
N ARG A 169 9.64 -3.78 -8.92
CA ARG A 169 8.96 -4.03 -10.21
C ARG A 169 8.42 -5.45 -10.29
N GLN A 170 9.21 -6.43 -9.88
CA GLN A 170 8.77 -7.84 -9.86
C GLN A 170 7.65 -8.02 -8.84
N LEU A 171 7.84 -7.48 -7.63
CA LEU A 171 6.87 -7.58 -6.56
C LEU A 171 5.55 -6.91 -6.94
N ALA A 172 5.56 -5.67 -7.45
CA ALA A 172 4.35 -4.98 -7.89
C ALA A 172 3.55 -5.78 -8.94
N TYR A 173 4.24 -6.44 -9.87
CA TYR A 173 3.59 -7.31 -10.86
C TYR A 173 2.94 -8.54 -10.23
N LEU A 174 3.66 -9.23 -9.33
CA LEU A 174 3.12 -10.38 -8.59
C LEU A 174 1.94 -9.96 -7.72
N SER A 175 2.06 -8.85 -6.98
CA SER A 175 1.02 -8.29 -6.13
C SER A 175 -0.25 -7.99 -6.91
N MET A 176 -0.15 -7.36 -8.08
CA MET A 176 -1.31 -7.09 -8.95
C MET A 176 -2.04 -8.37 -9.36
N ARG A 177 -1.29 -9.38 -9.79
CA ARG A 177 -1.89 -10.64 -10.27
C ARG A 177 -2.46 -11.49 -9.13
N GLY A 178 -1.71 -11.65 -8.04
CA GLY A 178 -2.16 -12.43 -6.89
C GLY A 178 -3.34 -11.78 -6.19
N SER A 179 -3.32 -10.45 -6.00
CA SER A 179 -4.41 -9.70 -5.36
C SER A 179 -5.73 -9.78 -6.14
N ALA A 180 -5.67 -9.83 -7.48
CA ALA A 180 -6.87 -10.06 -8.29
C ALA A 180 -7.55 -11.41 -7.96
N VAL A 181 -6.75 -12.46 -7.74
CA VAL A 181 -7.25 -13.79 -7.36
C VAL A 181 -7.74 -13.83 -5.92
N LEU A 182 -7.04 -13.14 -5.00
CA LEU A 182 -7.49 -12.95 -3.62
C LEU A 182 -8.81 -12.18 -3.55
N ALA A 183 -9.02 -11.20 -4.43
CA ALA A 183 -10.28 -10.47 -4.51
C ALA A 183 -11.45 -11.35 -4.96
N ALA A 184 -11.25 -12.23 -5.94
CA ALA A 184 -12.26 -13.25 -6.26
C ALA A 184 -12.56 -14.15 -5.06
N GLN A 185 -11.54 -14.67 -4.38
CA GLN A 185 -11.71 -15.56 -3.24
C GLN A 185 -12.49 -14.88 -2.11
N ARG A 186 -12.11 -13.65 -1.75
CA ARG A 186 -12.80 -12.86 -0.72
C ARG A 186 -14.26 -12.60 -1.08
N ALA A 187 -14.52 -12.22 -2.33
CA ALA A 187 -15.89 -12.02 -2.80
C ALA A 187 -16.74 -13.30 -2.71
N ILE A 188 -16.19 -14.47 -3.10
CA ILE A 188 -16.90 -15.75 -2.97
C ILE A 188 -17.18 -16.04 -1.48
N ALA A 189 -16.21 -15.82 -0.59
CA ALA A 189 -16.38 -16.06 0.85
C ALA A 189 -17.49 -15.22 1.47
N LEU A 190 -17.56 -13.94 1.10
CA LEU A 190 -18.61 -13.03 1.54
C LEU A 190 -19.97 -13.39 0.92
N ALA A 191 -19.99 -13.87 -0.33
CA ALA A 191 -21.20 -14.30 -1.01
C ALA A 191 -21.84 -15.55 -0.40
N ASP A 192 -21.01 -16.49 0.09
CA ASP A 192 -21.43 -17.75 0.71
C ASP A 192 -21.97 -17.58 2.14
N GLY A 193 -21.92 -16.36 2.71
CA GLY A 193 -22.47 -16.04 4.03
C GLY A 193 -23.95 -15.65 4.02
N ASP A 194 -24.60 -15.74 5.19
CA ASP A 194 -26.01 -15.37 5.35
C ASP A 194 -26.24 -13.85 5.45
N ASP A 195 -25.19 -13.09 5.80
CA ASP A 195 -25.25 -11.64 5.98
C ASP A 195 -25.55 -10.90 4.65
N PRO A 196 -26.68 -10.17 4.55
CA PRO A 196 -26.99 -9.37 3.37
C PRO A 196 -25.97 -8.27 3.08
N GLU A 197 -25.33 -7.68 4.09
CA GLU A 197 -24.35 -6.61 3.89
C GLU A 197 -23.04 -7.18 3.31
N ALA A 198 -22.53 -8.28 3.86
CA ALA A 198 -21.42 -9.03 3.28
C ALA A 198 -21.67 -9.42 1.81
N ARG A 199 -22.87 -9.89 1.49
CA ARG A 199 -23.24 -10.25 0.11
C ARG A 199 -23.31 -9.04 -0.83
N ALA A 200 -23.78 -7.89 -0.35
CA ALA A 200 -23.72 -6.66 -1.12
C ALA A 200 -22.27 -6.22 -1.36
N HIS A 201 -21.43 -6.32 -0.33
CA HIS A 201 -20.01 -5.99 -0.41
C HIS A 201 -19.23 -6.88 -1.37
N SER A 202 -19.57 -8.18 -1.47
CA SER A 202 -18.93 -9.06 -2.45
C SER A 202 -19.09 -8.57 -3.91
N VAL A 203 -20.25 -8.02 -4.24
CA VAL A 203 -20.51 -7.44 -5.57
C VAL A 203 -19.66 -6.19 -5.80
N GLU A 204 -19.48 -5.35 -4.77
CA GLU A 204 -18.64 -4.16 -4.87
C GLU A 204 -17.15 -4.52 -5.04
N ILE A 205 -16.65 -5.54 -4.33
CA ILE A 205 -15.30 -6.09 -4.55
C ILE A 205 -15.13 -6.53 -6.00
N LEU A 206 -16.08 -7.30 -6.55
CA LEU A 206 -15.99 -7.80 -7.93
C LEU A 206 -16.02 -6.68 -8.98
N LYS A 207 -16.84 -5.65 -8.77
CA LYS A 207 -16.87 -4.46 -9.64
C LYS A 207 -15.55 -3.69 -9.57
N ALA A 208 -15.05 -3.44 -8.36
CA ALA A 208 -13.79 -2.74 -8.14
C ALA A 208 -12.61 -3.51 -8.75
N ALA A 209 -12.56 -4.83 -8.53
CA ALA A 209 -11.56 -5.71 -9.12
C ALA A 209 -11.56 -5.63 -10.65
N ARG A 210 -12.73 -5.73 -11.28
CA ARG A 210 -12.84 -5.62 -12.75
C ARG A 210 -12.38 -4.26 -13.28
N GLY A 211 -12.73 -3.18 -12.59
CA GLY A 211 -12.32 -1.83 -12.98
C GLY A 211 -10.81 -1.59 -12.82
N ALA A 212 -10.23 -2.09 -11.73
CA ALA A 212 -8.85 -1.75 -11.35
C ALA A 212 -7.79 -2.71 -11.93
N TYR A 213 -8.11 -4.01 -12.03
CA TYR A 213 -7.19 -5.02 -12.56
C TYR A 213 -7.32 -5.21 -14.07
N GLY A 214 -8.43 -4.78 -14.69
CA GLY A 214 -8.68 -4.91 -16.12
C GLY A 214 -8.54 -6.36 -16.59
N ASP A 215 -7.73 -6.59 -17.63
CA ASP A 215 -7.54 -7.92 -18.23
C ASP A 215 -6.92 -8.95 -17.26
N LEU A 216 -6.31 -8.52 -16.15
CA LEU A 216 -5.82 -9.44 -15.12
C LEU A 216 -6.95 -10.07 -14.30
N PHE A 217 -8.17 -9.50 -14.34
CA PHE A 217 -9.36 -10.02 -13.68
C PHE A 217 -10.49 -10.17 -14.70
N ALA A 218 -10.55 -11.34 -15.34
CA ALA A 218 -11.48 -11.62 -16.43
C ALA A 218 -12.32 -12.90 -16.22
N PRO A 219 -13.00 -13.08 -15.07
CA PRO A 219 -13.98 -14.15 -14.92
C PRO A 219 -15.25 -13.88 -15.74
N ASP A 220 -16.03 -14.92 -15.99
CA ASP A 220 -17.46 -14.74 -16.23
C ASP A 220 -18.11 -14.26 -14.92
N MET A 221 -18.87 -13.18 -14.96
CA MET A 221 -19.38 -12.49 -13.76
C MET A 221 -20.64 -13.15 -13.19
N THR A 222 -20.66 -14.48 -13.22
CA THR A 222 -21.62 -15.34 -12.54
C THR A 222 -20.96 -15.96 -11.31
N PRO A 223 -21.70 -16.39 -10.26
CA PRO A 223 -21.09 -17.03 -9.11
C PRO A 223 -20.17 -18.22 -9.48
N ASP A 224 -20.64 -19.10 -10.37
CA ASP A 224 -19.86 -20.24 -10.86
C ASP A 224 -18.67 -19.81 -11.73
N GLY A 225 -18.85 -18.77 -12.55
CA GLY A 225 -17.78 -18.22 -13.39
C GLY A 225 -16.62 -17.63 -12.58
N VAL A 226 -16.94 -16.86 -11.53
CA VAL A 226 -15.95 -16.31 -10.60
C VAL A 226 -15.26 -17.41 -9.82
N ARG A 227 -16.00 -18.40 -9.30
CA ARG A 227 -15.43 -19.55 -8.59
C ARG A 227 -14.49 -20.36 -9.46
N LYS A 228 -14.93 -20.70 -10.69
CA LYS A 228 -14.10 -21.41 -11.66
C LYS A 228 -12.82 -20.63 -11.97
N TRP A 229 -12.93 -19.34 -12.25
CA TRP A 229 -11.77 -18.51 -12.54
C TRP A 229 -10.78 -18.44 -11.37
N ALA A 230 -11.27 -18.29 -10.13
CA ALA A 230 -10.43 -18.28 -8.94
C ALA A 230 -9.68 -19.61 -8.77
N ILE A 231 -10.35 -20.75 -8.99
CA ILE A 231 -9.75 -22.09 -8.93
C ILE A 231 -8.67 -22.26 -10.02
N ASP A 232 -8.97 -21.84 -11.25
CA ASP A 232 -8.06 -21.96 -12.40
C ASP A 232 -6.81 -21.07 -12.21
N ASN A 233 -6.91 -19.97 -11.44
CA ASN A 233 -5.84 -18.99 -11.27
C ASN A 233 -5.17 -18.99 -9.88
N LYS A 234 -5.61 -19.84 -8.93
CA LYS A 234 -5.11 -19.86 -7.54
C LYS A 234 -3.58 -20.00 -7.41
N GLY A 235 -2.93 -20.66 -8.37
CA GLY A 235 -1.47 -20.75 -8.41
C GLY A 235 -0.79 -19.38 -8.41
N THR A 236 -1.40 -18.37 -9.04
CA THR A 236 -0.88 -17.00 -9.05
C THR A 236 -0.90 -16.35 -7.66
N ALA A 237 -1.91 -16.64 -6.84
CA ALA A 237 -1.96 -16.17 -5.45
C ALA A 237 -0.92 -16.89 -4.59
N PHE A 238 -0.72 -18.21 -4.82
CA PHE A 238 0.31 -18.98 -4.12
C PHE A 238 1.73 -18.49 -4.46
N ASP A 239 2.02 -18.24 -5.75
CA ASP A 239 3.31 -17.72 -6.18
C ASP A 239 3.64 -16.37 -5.52
N LEU A 240 2.65 -15.48 -5.40
CA LEU A 240 2.80 -14.20 -4.69
C LEU A 240 3.15 -14.44 -3.20
N LEU A 241 2.36 -15.27 -2.52
CA LEU A 241 2.51 -15.49 -1.08
C LEU A 241 3.80 -16.23 -0.73
N ASP A 242 4.18 -17.22 -1.53
CA ASP A 242 5.44 -17.93 -1.38
C ASP A 242 6.63 -16.99 -1.64
N GLN A 243 6.53 -16.09 -2.62
CA GLN A 243 7.57 -15.10 -2.88
C GLN A 243 7.69 -14.12 -1.71
N LEU A 244 6.56 -13.62 -1.19
CA LEU A 244 6.55 -12.74 -0.01
C LEU A 244 7.13 -13.43 1.22
N ALA A 245 6.79 -14.69 1.46
CA ALA A 245 7.36 -15.48 2.55
C ALA A 245 8.86 -15.73 2.36
N GLY A 246 9.27 -16.08 1.13
CA GLY A 246 10.66 -16.36 0.79
C GLY A 246 11.61 -15.17 0.96
N VAL A 247 11.09 -13.94 0.85
CA VAL A 247 11.85 -12.70 1.10
C VAL A 247 11.60 -12.10 2.49
N GLY A 248 10.83 -12.77 3.34
CA GLY A 248 10.55 -12.35 4.71
C GLY A 248 9.56 -11.19 4.85
N LEU A 249 8.81 -10.85 3.81
CA LEU A 249 7.78 -9.80 3.83
C LEU A 249 6.42 -10.31 4.36
N GLU A 250 6.19 -11.62 4.34
CA GLU A 250 5.08 -12.27 5.03
C GLU A 250 5.53 -13.55 5.72
N SER A 251 4.69 -14.10 6.60
CA SER A 251 4.97 -15.37 7.26
C SER A 251 4.67 -16.57 6.33
N GLN A 252 5.43 -17.66 6.46
CA GLN A 252 5.10 -18.91 5.77
C GLN A 252 3.71 -19.44 6.15
N ALA A 253 3.29 -19.22 7.41
CA ALA A 253 1.95 -19.62 7.87
C ALA A 253 0.83 -18.94 7.06
N THR A 254 1.04 -17.70 6.61
CA THR A 254 0.09 -17.00 5.74
C THR A 254 -0.02 -17.66 4.36
N ALA A 255 1.11 -18.05 3.78
CA ALA A 255 1.15 -18.76 2.51
C ALA A 255 0.50 -20.16 2.60
N ASP A 256 0.69 -20.85 3.73
CA ASP A 256 0.07 -22.15 3.99
C ASP A 256 -1.45 -22.02 4.20
N ALA A 257 -1.89 -21.03 4.99
CA ALA A 257 -3.30 -20.75 5.22
C ALA A 257 -4.07 -20.44 3.93
N ALA A 258 -3.41 -19.79 2.97
CA ALA A 258 -4.03 -19.51 1.67
C ALA A 258 -4.40 -20.80 0.94
N ARG A 259 -3.55 -21.83 0.99
CA ARG A 259 -3.82 -23.12 0.34
C ARG A 259 -5.04 -23.81 0.95
N GLU A 260 -5.22 -23.70 2.26
CA GLU A 260 -6.43 -24.19 2.93
C GLU A 260 -7.68 -23.43 2.46
N VAL A 261 -7.61 -22.10 2.44
CA VAL A 261 -8.72 -21.22 2.05
C VAL A 261 -9.17 -21.50 0.60
N PHE A 262 -8.23 -21.67 -0.33
CA PHE A 262 -8.54 -22.04 -1.72
C PHE A 262 -8.94 -23.52 -1.88
N GLY A 263 -8.74 -24.35 -0.86
CA GLY A 263 -9.25 -25.72 -0.80
C GLY A 263 -10.73 -25.80 -0.41
N GLU A 264 -11.29 -24.71 0.13
CA GLU A 264 -12.73 -24.58 0.46
C GLU A 264 -13.58 -24.07 -0.73
N LEU A 265 -12.94 -23.63 -1.83
CA LEU A 265 -13.60 -23.19 -3.07
C LEU A 265 -14.14 -24.35 -3.90
#